data_AF-A0A9E6EZM5-F1
#
_entry.id   AF-A0A9E6EZM5-F1
#
_cell.length_a   1.000
_cell.length_b   1.000
_cell.length_c   1.000
_cell.angle_alpha   90.00
_cell.angle_beta   90.00
_cell.angle_gamma   90.00
#
_symmetry.space_group_name_H-M   'P 1'
#
loop_
_entity.id
_entity.type
_entity.pdbx_description
1 polymer ?
#
loop_
_entity_poly.entity_id
_entity_poly.type
_entity_poly.pdbx_seq_one_letter_code
_entity_poly.pdbx_strand_id
1 'polypeptide(L)' 'GEGISKYGEIIDLGVEKNIIKKSGSWFSYGETKLGQGRDALKKLLADNPELCDEIEAQVREVLKA' A
#
# COMPACT_ATOMS: atom_id res chain seq x y z
N GLY A 1 17.83 9.02 -0.18
CA GLY A 1 17.04 8.04 0.61
C GLY A 1 15.56 8.26 0.40
N GLU A 2 15.14 8.41 -0.86
CA GLU A 2 13.81 8.92 -1.23
C GLU A 2 12.76 7.83 -1.50
N GLY A 3 13.16 6.57 -1.70
CA GLY A 3 12.22 5.49 -2.01
C GLY A 3 11.32 5.07 -0.85
N ILE A 4 11.85 5.03 0.38
CA ILE A 4 11.12 4.52 1.58
C ILE A 4 9.92 5.42 1.92
N SER A 5 10.03 6.72 1.66
CA SER A 5 8.97 7.69 1.92
C SER A 5 7.79 7.52 0.98
N LYS A 6 8.05 7.26 -0.32
CA LYS A 6 7.01 7.06 -1.32
C LYS A 6 6.12 5.85 -0.98
N TYR A 7 6.74 4.70 -0.68
CA TYR A 7 5.98 3.50 -0.31
C TYR A 7 5.24 3.68 1.00
N GLY A 8 5.85 4.33 1.99
CA GLY A 8 5.19 4.64 3.26
C GLY A 8 3.92 5.47 3.06
N GLU A 9 4.00 6.51 2.23
CA GLU A 9 2.87 7.39 1.95
C GLU A 9 1.74 6.67 1.20
N ILE A 10 2.08 5.85 0.20
CA ILE A 10 1.09 5.01 -0.53
C ILE A 10 0.38 4.05 0.42
N ILE A 11 1.11 3.42 1.35
CA ILE A 11 0.52 2.49 2.32
C ILE A 11 -0.42 3.25 3.28
N ASP A 12 0.01 4.39 3.79
CA ASP A 12 -0.78 5.21 4.70
C ASP A 12 -2.07 5.70 4.04
N LEU A 13 -1.97 6.27 2.84
CA LEU A 13 -3.13 6.68 2.05
C LEU A 13 -4.01 5.48 1.66
N GLY A 14 -3.41 4.36 1.28
CA GLY A 14 -4.15 3.15 0.93
C GLY A 14 -4.97 2.60 2.09
N VAL A 15 -4.41 2.62 3.31
CA VAL A 15 -5.15 2.22 4.52
C VAL A 15 -6.23 3.23 4.87
N GLU A 16 -5.91 4.53 4.81
CA GLU A 16 -6.87 5.61 5.09
C GLU A 16 -8.08 5.57 4.14
N LYS A 17 -7.83 5.35 2.85
CA LYS A 17 -8.86 5.23 1.82
C LYS A 17 -9.55 3.86 1.77
N ASN A 18 -9.28 2.97 2.72
CA ASN A 18 -9.82 1.61 2.78
C ASN A 18 -9.48 0.72 1.56
N ILE A 19 -8.49 1.11 0.76
CA ILE A 19 -7.95 0.34 -0.37
C ILE A 19 -7.14 -0.84 0.19
N ILE A 20 -6.30 -0.58 1.19
CA ILE A 20 -5.58 -1.60 1.95
C ILE A 20 -6.37 -1.90 3.24
N LYS A 21 -6.82 -3.14 3.37
CA LYS A 21 -7.45 -3.67 4.58
C LYS A 21 -6.39 -4.02 5.61
N LYS A 22 -6.47 -3.40 6.79
CA LYS A 22 -5.64 -3.75 7.93
C LYS A 22 -6.45 -4.60 8.92
N SER A 23 -5.98 -5.82 9.20
CA SER A 23 -6.54 -6.70 10.22
C SER A 23 -5.50 -6.96 11.30
N GLY A 24 -5.56 -6.16 12.36
CA GLY A 24 -4.56 -6.17 13.44
C GLY A 24 -3.17 -5.77 12.94
N SER A 25 -2.20 -6.69 13.00
CA SER A 25 -0.85 -6.47 12.46
C SER A 25 -0.72 -6.84 10.97
N TRP A 26 -1.74 -7.45 10.38
CA TRP A 26 -1.75 -7.90 8.99
C TRP A 26 -2.37 -6.88 8.07
N PHE A 27 -1.85 -6.82 6.84
CA PHE A 27 -2.33 -5.99 5.76
C PHE A 27 -2.69 -6.87 4.57
N SER A 28 -3.80 -6.53 3.94
CA SER A 28 -4.35 -7.19 2.76
C SER A 28 -4.84 -6.14 1.78
N TYR A 29 -4.80 -6.44 0.50
CA TYR A 29 -5.32 -5.60 -0.56
C TYR A 29 -6.23 -6.44 -1.44
N GLY A 30 -7.50 -6.06 -1.51
CA GLY A 30 -8.55 -6.95 -2.03
C GLY A 30 -8.54 -8.29 -1.28
N GLU A 31 -8.27 -9.37 -2.02
CA GLU A 31 -8.14 -10.74 -1.50
C GLU A 31 -6.68 -11.16 -1.30
N THR A 32 -5.72 -10.35 -1.75
CA THR A 32 -4.29 -10.64 -1.67
C THR A 32 -3.73 -10.23 -0.33
N LYS A 33 -3.01 -11.16 0.33
CA LYS A 33 -2.35 -10.88 1.61
C LYS A 33 -0.98 -10.23 1.34
N LEU A 34 -0.83 -8.98 1.75
CA LEU A 34 0.37 -8.19 1.48
C LEU A 34 1.49 -8.46 2.49
N GLY A 35 1.15 -8.70 3.75
CA GLY A 35 2.13 -9.03 4.79
C GLY A 35 1.77 -8.53 6.18
N GLN A 36 2.67 -8.76 7.14
CA GLN A 36 2.52 -8.29 8.51
C GLN A 36 3.42 -7.07 8.76
N GLY A 37 2.83 -5.97 9.22
CA GLY A 37 3.55 -4.72 9.50
C GLY A 37 3.80 -3.86 8.26
N ARG A 38 4.06 -2.57 8.50
CA ARG A 38 4.33 -1.59 7.43
C ARG A 38 5.62 -1.90 6.66
N ASP A 39 6.66 -2.38 7.34
CA ASP A 39 7.94 -2.72 6.70
C ASP A 39 7.81 -3.86 5.67
N ALA A 40 7.00 -4.88 5.96
CA ALA A 40 6.72 -5.95 5.00
C ALA A 40 6.05 -5.41 3.75
N LEU A 41 5.07 -4.50 3.90
CA LEU A 41 4.44 -3.84 2.76
C LEU A 41 5.42 -3.00 1.97
N LYS A 42 6.24 -2.18 2.63
CA LYS A 42 7.24 -1.36 1.94
C LYS A 42 8.16 -2.24 1.10
N LYS A 43 8.63 -3.35 1.67
CA LYS A 43 9.47 -4.30 0.95
C LYS A 43 8.71 -4.93 -0.22
N LEU A 44 7.45 -5.33 -0.01
CA LEU A 44 6.60 -5.89 -1.07
C LEU A 44 6.43 -4.91 -2.23
N LEU A 45 6.11 -3.64 -1.96
CA LEU A 45 5.93 -2.60 -2.98
C LEU A 45 7.25 -2.23 -3.68
N ALA A 46 8.37 -2.31 -2.96
CA ALA A 46 9.69 -2.10 -3.55
C ALA A 46 10.10 -3.27 -4.46
N ASP A 47 9.73 -4.50 -4.09
CA ASP A 47 10.01 -5.73 -4.84
C ASP A 47 9.01 -5.92 -6.02
N ASN A 48 7.80 -5.38 -5.88
CA ASN A 48 6.70 -5.46 -6.84
C ASN A 48 6.24 -4.05 -7.24
N PRO A 49 6.96 -3.39 -8.16
CA PRO A 49 6.59 -2.05 -8.63
C PRO A 49 5.23 -2.04 -9.33
N GLU A 50 4.84 -3.14 -9.99
CA GLU A 50 3.51 -3.29 -10.61
C GLU A 50 2.36 -3.14 -9.61
N LEU A 51 2.47 -3.78 -8.44
CA LEU A 51 1.50 -3.69 -7.37
C LEU A 51 1.51 -2.29 -6.74
N CYS A 52 2.68 -1.67 -6.65
CA CYS A 52 2.81 -0.30 -6.18
C CYS A 52 2.08 0.68 -7.10
N ASP A 53 2.27 0.58 -8.41
CA ASP A 53 1.58 1.43 -9.39
C ASP A 53 0.06 1.20 -9.35
N GLU A 54 -0.39 -0.04 -9.20
CA GLU A 54 -1.81 -0.36 -9.08
C GLU A 54 -2.45 0.28 -7.83
N ILE A 55 -1.82 0.11 -6.66
CA ILE A 55 -2.31 0.71 -5.42
C ILE A 55 -2.22 2.25 -5.49
N GLU A 56 -1.13 2.80 -6.02
CA GLU A 56 -0.99 4.25 -6.21
C GLU A 56 -2.09 4.80 -7.14
N ALA A 57 -2.39 4.10 -8.24
CA ALA A 57 -3.44 4.48 -9.17
C ALA A 57 -4.80 4.52 -8.46
N GLN A 58 -5.16 3.47 -7.72
CA GLN A 58 -6.43 3.47 -6.95
C GLN A 58 -6.48 4.58 -5.91
N VAL A 59 -5.38 4.80 -5.17
CA VAL A 59 -5.29 5.89 -4.18
C VAL A 59 -5.52 7.24 -4.86
N ARG A 60 -4.87 7.48 -6.01
CA ARG A 60 -5.04 8.72 -6.78
C ARG A 60 -6.44 8.88 -7.34
N GLU A 61 -7.06 7.79 -7.80
CA GLU A 61 -8.44 7.83 -8.29
C GLU A 61 -9.42 8.22 -7.18
N VAL A 62 -9.28 7.63 -5.99
CA VAL A 62 -10.09 7.98 -4.83
C VAL A 62 -9.84 9.41 -4.34
N LEU A 63 -8.64 9.97 -4.54
CA LEU A 63 -8.32 11.37 -4.18
C LEU A 63 -8.83 12.39 -5.20
N LYS A 64 -9.07 11.98 -6.46
CA LYS A 64 -9.61 12.85 -7.50
C LYS A 64 -11.14 12.94 -7.49
N ALA A 65 -11.81 11.98 -6.85
CA ALA A 65 -13.27 11.94 -6.68
C ALA A 65 -13.72 12.78 -5.48
#